data_AF-A0AAN7P0Y5-F1
#
_entry.id   AF-A0AAN7P0Y5-F1
#
_cell.length_a   1.000
_cell.length_b   1.000
_cell.length_c   1.000
_cell.angle_alpha   90.00
_cell.angle_beta   90.00
_cell.angle_gamma   90.00
#
_symmetry.space_group_name_H-M   'P 1'
#
loop_
_entity.id
_entity.type
_entity.pdbx_description
1 polymer ?
#
loop_
_entity_poly.entity_id
_entity_poly.type
_entity_poly.pdbx_seq_one_letter_code
_entity_poly.pdbx_strand_id
1 'polypeptide(L)'
;MFVLESIGEQSSLRRNLEELLKLMLLIWCKENEAIKLISGKPNADTDKTIAIQRRSGPFGFRLHGSRPILVSAIEPDTPAESSGLEVGDVLLTINGINVLDKNHSEVIEIAKSCGDSLVFEVVKTCTILNPVSKEVPGEAICCGYLWKLSGYASGVPSNKWLRRWFTLKTDNCLYFYKTDSDTQPVGAIMLLNYEAARVYTDTTETFRFDLRKNDLPTLHLAADTEEGAIRWLSALQKVIDKCQMVDTWVEKTKRNQMLAPDAITNPDCFGYLIKSSQNCCNRRYCILKEACLYFYHDINSKNAFGVACLYGYKVERPRDEAQHAFDIIPEDLNRKRFHFFTDSDQDQKRWIAALEYSIKQSQWCEVDLK
;
A
#
# COMPACT_ATOMS: atom_id res chain seq x y z
N MET A 1 37.23 -0.04 15.15
CA MET A 1 37.37 -0.64 13.81
C MET A 1 36.39 -1.81 13.71
N PHE A 2 35.09 -1.54 13.54
CA PHE A 2 34.06 -2.56 13.28
C PHE A 2 32.83 -1.85 12.70
N VAL A 3 32.90 -1.45 11.43
CA VAL A 3 31.75 -1.02 10.63
C VAL A 3 32.02 -1.39 9.17
N LEU A 4 32.07 -2.69 8.82
CA LEU A 4 32.14 -3.11 7.41
C LEU A 4 31.50 -4.50 7.08
N GLU A 5 30.70 -5.12 7.95
CA GLU A 5 30.08 -6.44 7.63
C GLU A 5 28.61 -6.39 7.19
N SER A 6 27.86 -5.31 7.46
CA SER A 6 26.40 -5.26 7.18
C SER A 6 26.03 -5.04 5.70
N ILE A 7 26.97 -4.65 4.83
CA ILE A 7 26.68 -4.35 3.41
C ILE A 7 26.70 -5.64 2.55
N GLY A 8 27.40 -6.69 3.00
CA GLY A 8 27.53 -7.96 2.29
C GLY A 8 26.27 -8.86 2.36
N GLU A 9 25.56 -8.86 3.49
CA GLU A 9 24.38 -9.70 3.66
C GLU A 9 23.15 -9.17 2.92
N GLN A 10 22.91 -7.86 2.92
CA GLN A 10 21.79 -7.25 2.18
C GLN A 10 21.92 -7.42 0.65
N SER A 11 23.16 -7.35 0.13
CA SER A 11 23.43 -7.59 -1.28
C SER A 11 23.25 -9.07 -1.66
N SER A 12 23.59 -10.00 -0.76
CA SER A 12 23.34 -11.44 -0.95
C SER A 12 21.84 -11.79 -0.93
N LEU A 13 21.06 -11.20 -0.01
CA LEU A 13 19.62 -11.44 0.10
C LEU A 13 18.88 -10.90 -1.13
N ARG A 14 19.21 -9.69 -1.58
CA ARG A 14 18.64 -9.10 -2.79
C ARG A 14 18.88 -10.01 -4.00
N ARG A 15 20.12 -10.48 -4.18
CA ARG A 15 20.48 -11.39 -5.28
C ARG A 15 19.72 -12.71 -5.20
N ASN A 16 19.58 -13.28 -4.00
CA ASN A 16 18.83 -14.53 -3.81
C ASN A 16 17.34 -14.37 -4.09
N LEU A 17 16.75 -13.23 -3.73
CA LEU A 17 15.35 -12.90 -4.04
C LEU A 17 15.13 -12.65 -5.54
N GLU A 18 16.09 -12.01 -6.21
CA GLU A 18 16.07 -11.82 -7.67
C GLU A 18 16.13 -13.19 -8.40
N GLU A 19 17.00 -14.11 -7.97
CA GLU A 19 17.06 -15.47 -8.51
C GLU A 19 15.79 -16.29 -8.21
N LEU A 20 15.21 -16.15 -7.01
CA LEU A 20 13.96 -16.82 -6.66
C LEU A 20 12.81 -16.34 -7.55
N LEU A 21 12.66 -15.02 -7.75
CA LEU A 21 11.66 -14.44 -8.64
C LEU A 21 11.86 -14.94 -10.08
N LYS A 22 13.11 -15.03 -10.54
CA LYS A 22 13.44 -15.56 -11.86
C LYS A 22 13.00 -17.02 -12.02
N LEU A 23 13.29 -17.88 -11.03
CA LEU A 23 12.86 -19.28 -11.04
C LEU A 23 11.33 -19.40 -11.06
N MET A 24 10.62 -18.58 -10.28
CA MET A 24 9.16 -18.54 -10.30
C MET A 24 8.61 -18.18 -11.68
N LEU A 25 9.17 -17.17 -12.34
CA LEU A 25 8.79 -16.78 -13.71
C LEU A 25 9.05 -17.88 -14.75
N LEU A 26 10.18 -18.60 -14.62
CA LEU A 26 10.52 -19.71 -15.52
C LEU A 26 9.57 -20.90 -15.34
N ILE A 27 9.27 -21.27 -14.10
CA ILE A 27 8.30 -22.33 -13.77
C ILE A 27 6.92 -21.96 -14.33
N TRP A 28 6.49 -20.71 -14.13
CA TRP A 28 5.24 -20.18 -14.67
C TRP A 28 5.18 -20.31 -16.20
N CYS A 29 6.24 -19.91 -16.90
CA CYS A 29 6.28 -20.02 -18.36
C CYS A 29 6.18 -21.47 -18.83
N LYS A 30 6.89 -22.38 -18.15
CA LYS A 30 6.87 -23.81 -18.47
C LYS A 30 5.50 -24.44 -18.20
N GLU A 31 4.85 -24.05 -17.11
CA GLU A 31 3.49 -24.45 -16.79
C GLU A 31 2.50 -23.95 -17.85
N ASN A 32 2.59 -22.67 -18.26
CA ASN A 32 1.72 -22.10 -19.30
C ASN A 32 1.97 -22.71 -20.69
N GLU A 33 3.21 -23.00 -21.06
CA GLU A 33 3.55 -23.75 -22.27
C GLU A 33 2.88 -25.14 -22.26
N ALA A 34 2.98 -25.86 -21.14
CA ALA A 34 2.34 -27.17 -20.98
C ALA A 34 0.81 -27.07 -21.03
N ILE A 35 0.21 -26.07 -20.37
CA ILE A 35 -1.24 -25.84 -20.38
C ILE A 35 -1.71 -25.51 -21.81
N LYS A 36 -1.02 -24.64 -22.55
CA LYS A 36 -1.35 -24.30 -23.96
C LYS A 36 -1.36 -25.55 -24.84
N LEU A 37 -0.43 -26.48 -24.62
CA LEU A 37 -0.36 -27.76 -25.36
C LEU A 37 -1.50 -28.73 -24.99
N ILE A 38 -1.98 -28.70 -23.75
CA ILE A 38 -3.00 -29.65 -23.25
C ILE A 38 -4.43 -29.13 -23.49
N SER A 39 -4.69 -27.83 -23.29
CA SER A 39 -6.05 -27.27 -23.29
C SER A 39 -6.53 -26.78 -24.65
N GLY A 40 -5.63 -26.53 -25.61
CA GLY A 40 -5.94 -25.92 -26.91
C GLY A 40 -6.58 -24.52 -26.83
N LYS A 41 -6.70 -23.94 -25.63
CA LYS A 41 -7.25 -22.62 -25.36
C LYS A 41 -6.28 -21.84 -24.47
N PRO A 42 -5.86 -20.62 -24.86
CA PRO A 42 -4.99 -19.82 -24.03
C PRO A 42 -5.71 -19.47 -22.71
N ASN A 43 -4.99 -19.59 -21.60
CA ASN A 43 -5.47 -19.20 -20.27
C ASN A 43 -5.70 -17.67 -20.30
N ALA A 44 -6.95 -17.24 -20.14
CA ALA A 44 -7.37 -15.87 -20.45
C ALA A 44 -6.98 -14.81 -19.41
N ASP A 45 -6.36 -15.20 -18.29
CA ASP A 45 -6.29 -14.33 -17.10
C ASP A 45 -4.88 -13.92 -16.65
N THR A 46 -3.80 -14.36 -17.32
CA THR A 46 -2.44 -14.07 -16.81
C THR A 46 -1.35 -13.77 -17.84
N ASP A 47 -1.53 -14.13 -19.13
CA ASP A 47 -0.59 -13.80 -20.20
C ASP A 47 -1.23 -12.77 -21.14
N LYS A 48 -0.73 -11.53 -21.15
CA LYS A 48 -1.16 -10.54 -22.16
C LYS A 48 -0.28 -10.68 -23.39
N THR A 49 -0.89 -11.04 -24.52
CA THR A 49 -0.25 -10.88 -25.85
C THR A 49 -0.54 -9.48 -26.36
N ILE A 50 0.50 -8.69 -26.56
CA ILE A 50 0.42 -7.27 -26.93
C ILE A 50 1.03 -7.10 -28.30
N ALA A 51 0.19 -6.80 -29.29
CA ALA A 51 0.62 -6.49 -30.65
C ALA A 51 0.78 -4.98 -30.82
N ILE A 52 2.01 -4.53 -31.00
CA ILE A 52 2.39 -3.13 -31.20
C ILE A 52 2.75 -2.92 -32.66
N GLN A 53 1.96 -2.08 -33.33
CA GLN A 53 2.17 -1.72 -34.73
C GLN A 53 2.46 -0.23 -34.84
N ARG A 54 3.61 0.14 -35.40
CA ARG A 54 3.92 1.54 -35.72
C ARG A 54 3.72 1.83 -37.20
N ARG A 55 3.33 3.07 -37.53
CA ARG A 55 3.31 3.59 -38.91
C ARG A 55 4.54 4.42 -39.25
N SER A 56 5.04 5.18 -38.28
CA SER A 56 6.26 5.96 -38.34
C SER A 56 6.72 6.31 -36.91
N GLY A 57 8.00 6.64 -36.72
CA GLY A 57 8.54 7.03 -35.42
C GLY A 57 8.90 5.85 -34.48
N PRO A 58 9.20 6.13 -33.20
CA PRO A 58 9.50 5.10 -32.21
C PRO A 58 8.22 4.34 -31.79
N PHE A 59 8.39 3.13 -31.27
CA PHE A 59 7.27 2.39 -30.66
C PHE A 59 6.77 3.03 -29.35
N GLY A 60 7.63 3.78 -28.66
CA GLY A 60 7.26 4.52 -27.46
C GLY A 60 7.33 3.73 -26.16
N PHE A 61 8.29 2.81 -26.01
CA PHE A 61 8.54 2.10 -24.75
C PHE A 61 10.05 2.04 -24.46
N ARG A 62 10.40 1.88 -23.18
CA ARG A 62 11.77 1.65 -22.72
C ARG A 62 11.85 0.34 -21.95
N LEU A 63 12.90 -0.42 -22.22
CA LEU A 63 13.23 -1.66 -21.52
C LEU A 63 14.33 -1.42 -20.50
N HIS A 64 14.28 -2.11 -19.38
CA HIS A 64 15.30 -2.10 -18.34
C HIS A 64 15.52 -3.52 -17.80
N GLY A 65 16.58 -3.70 -17.01
CA GLY A 65 16.93 -4.98 -16.41
C GLY A 65 17.82 -5.84 -17.31
N SER A 66 18.25 -6.97 -16.76
CA SER A 66 19.02 -8.00 -17.45
C SER A 66 18.66 -9.33 -16.81
N ARG A 67 17.81 -10.11 -17.48
CA ARG A 67 17.31 -11.42 -17.02
C ARG A 67 16.56 -11.36 -15.66
N PRO A 68 15.29 -10.90 -15.60
CA PRO A 68 14.38 -10.64 -16.71
C PRO A 68 14.43 -9.18 -17.21
N ILE A 69 13.90 -8.96 -18.41
CA ILE A 69 13.70 -7.62 -18.98
C ILE A 69 12.29 -7.12 -18.66
N LEU A 70 12.20 -5.88 -18.22
CA LEU A 70 10.96 -5.22 -17.83
C LEU A 70 10.73 -3.92 -18.59
N VAL A 71 9.47 -3.57 -18.80
CA VAL A 71 9.07 -2.28 -19.36
C VAL A 71 9.22 -1.22 -18.27
N SER A 72 10.16 -0.29 -18.44
CA SER A 72 10.45 0.75 -17.45
C SER A 72 9.72 2.07 -17.73
N ALA A 73 9.31 2.30 -18.97
CA ALA A 73 8.61 3.53 -19.35
C ALA A 73 7.80 3.30 -20.62
N ILE A 74 6.69 4.04 -20.74
CA ILE A 74 5.85 4.09 -21.93
C ILE A 74 5.54 5.55 -22.23
N GLU A 75 5.71 5.92 -23.48
CA GLU A 75 5.51 7.28 -23.98
C GLU A 75 4.03 7.49 -24.35
N PRO A 76 3.40 8.59 -23.92
CA PRO A 76 2.03 8.92 -24.30
C PRO A 76 1.85 9.10 -25.81
N ASP A 77 0.65 8.83 -26.31
CA ASP A 77 0.28 8.98 -27.73
C ASP A 77 1.12 8.12 -28.68
N THR A 78 1.75 7.05 -28.19
CA THR A 78 2.58 6.14 -28.99
C THR A 78 1.88 4.80 -29.26
N PRO A 79 2.38 4.02 -30.23
CA PRO A 79 1.91 2.66 -30.46
C PRO A 79 1.94 1.78 -29.21
N ALA A 80 2.95 1.91 -28.36
CA ALA A 80 3.04 1.12 -27.13
C ALA A 80 1.88 1.37 -26.16
N GLU A 81 1.55 2.63 -25.89
CA GLU A 81 0.46 3.00 -24.97
C GLU A 81 -0.92 2.59 -25.53
N SER A 82 -1.11 2.79 -26.84
CA SER A 82 -2.37 2.45 -27.51
C SER A 82 -2.56 0.93 -27.64
N SER A 83 -1.48 0.15 -27.66
CA SER A 83 -1.53 -1.32 -27.72
C SER A 83 -1.76 -1.96 -26.34
N GLY A 84 -1.73 -1.18 -25.26
CA GLY A 84 -1.98 -1.66 -23.90
C GLY A 84 -0.77 -2.28 -23.19
N LEU A 85 0.45 -1.96 -23.66
CA LEU A 85 1.67 -2.22 -22.89
C LEU A 85 1.65 -1.37 -21.62
N GLU A 86 2.15 -1.89 -20.51
CA GLU A 86 2.17 -1.18 -19.22
C GLU A 86 3.58 -1.16 -18.61
N VAL A 87 3.89 -0.13 -17.82
CA VAL A 87 5.14 -0.08 -17.04
C VAL A 87 5.09 -1.15 -15.96
N GLY A 88 6.17 -1.91 -15.81
CA GLY A 88 6.25 -3.06 -14.91
C GLY A 88 5.85 -4.38 -15.54
N ASP A 89 5.47 -4.40 -16.82
CA ASP A 89 5.34 -5.65 -17.58
C ASP A 89 6.70 -6.34 -17.72
N VAL A 90 6.74 -7.64 -17.43
CA VAL A 90 7.92 -8.49 -17.65
C VAL A 90 7.79 -9.16 -19.01
N LEU A 91 8.80 -9.01 -19.86
CA LEU A 91 8.81 -9.66 -21.17
C LEU A 91 9.14 -11.14 -21.05
N LEU A 92 8.24 -11.98 -21.53
CA LEU A 92 8.46 -13.41 -21.69
C LEU A 92 8.99 -13.73 -23.08
N THR A 93 8.29 -13.24 -24.11
CA THR A 93 8.65 -13.47 -25.51
C THR A 93 8.52 -12.21 -26.36
N ILE A 94 9.31 -12.15 -27.44
CA ILE A 94 9.20 -11.15 -28.51
C ILE A 94 9.05 -11.91 -29.83
N ASN A 95 7.92 -11.73 -30.51
CA ASN A 95 7.54 -12.45 -31.73
C ASN A 95 7.72 -13.98 -31.59
N GLY A 96 7.35 -14.51 -30.42
CA GLY A 96 7.48 -15.95 -30.10
C GLY A 96 8.88 -16.41 -29.70
N ILE A 97 9.88 -15.52 -29.67
CA ILE A 97 11.24 -15.84 -29.18
C ILE A 97 11.28 -15.57 -27.67
N ASN A 98 11.60 -16.59 -26.88
CA ASN A 98 11.77 -16.44 -25.42
C ASN A 98 12.96 -15.52 -25.09
N VAL A 99 12.74 -14.54 -24.21
CA VAL A 99 13.71 -13.51 -23.82
C VAL A 99 14.08 -13.50 -22.33
N LEU A 100 13.58 -14.43 -21.52
CA LEU A 100 13.78 -14.43 -20.06
C LEU A 100 15.25 -14.57 -19.63
N ASP A 101 16.01 -15.42 -20.32
CA ASP A 101 17.43 -15.65 -20.05
C ASP A 101 18.36 -14.78 -20.93
N LYS A 102 17.78 -13.92 -21.77
CA LYS A 102 18.55 -13.04 -22.65
C LYS A 102 18.95 -11.77 -21.91
N ASN A 103 20.16 -11.31 -22.18
CA ASN A 103 20.62 -10.03 -21.65
C ASN A 103 20.00 -8.87 -22.42
N HIS A 104 20.11 -7.66 -21.85
CA HIS A 104 19.51 -6.46 -22.42
C HIS A 104 19.84 -6.24 -23.90
N SER A 105 21.11 -6.40 -24.31
CA SER A 105 21.54 -6.19 -25.69
C SER A 105 20.90 -7.19 -26.66
N GLU A 106 20.85 -8.46 -26.29
CA GLU A 106 20.22 -9.52 -27.09
C GLU A 106 18.72 -9.26 -27.30
N VAL A 107 18.03 -8.79 -26.26
CA VAL A 107 16.59 -8.47 -26.33
C VAL A 107 16.33 -7.27 -27.23
N ILE A 108 17.19 -6.24 -27.17
CA ILE A 108 17.10 -5.07 -28.04
C ILE A 108 17.37 -5.45 -29.51
N GLU A 109 18.33 -6.33 -29.78
CA GLU A 109 18.59 -6.84 -31.13
C GLU A 109 17.37 -7.59 -31.69
N ILE A 110 16.77 -8.46 -30.88
CA ILE A 110 15.55 -9.19 -31.26
C ILE A 110 14.44 -8.19 -31.59
N ALA A 111 14.15 -7.22 -30.71
CA ALA A 111 13.09 -6.24 -30.95
C ALA A 111 13.35 -5.39 -32.20
N LYS A 112 14.61 -5.03 -32.50
CA LYS A 112 14.96 -4.26 -33.70
C LYS A 112 14.81 -5.08 -34.98
N SER A 113 15.01 -6.39 -34.94
CA SER A 113 14.87 -7.28 -36.10
C SER A 113 13.43 -7.42 -36.61
N CYS A 114 12.44 -7.04 -35.80
CA CYS A 114 11.02 -7.21 -36.09
C CYS A 114 10.39 -6.07 -36.94
N GLY A 115 11.17 -5.06 -37.33
CA GLY A 115 10.71 -3.98 -38.20
C GLY A 115 9.66 -3.09 -37.53
N ASP A 116 8.45 -3.04 -38.09
CA ASP A 116 7.36 -2.15 -37.65
C ASP A 116 6.27 -2.87 -36.83
N SER A 117 6.40 -4.18 -36.62
CA SER A 117 5.45 -5.00 -35.88
C SER A 117 6.15 -5.76 -34.76
N LEU A 118 5.68 -5.58 -33.53
CA LEU A 118 6.16 -6.28 -32.36
C LEU A 118 5.00 -6.97 -31.65
N VAL A 119 5.16 -8.24 -31.32
CA VAL A 119 4.23 -9.02 -30.51
C VAL A 119 4.96 -9.42 -29.25
N PHE A 120 4.55 -8.87 -28.12
CA PHE A 120 5.09 -9.25 -26.82
C PHE A 120 4.13 -10.20 -26.12
N GLU A 121 4.66 -11.28 -25.56
CA GLU A 121 3.99 -11.94 -24.44
C GLU A 121 4.58 -11.40 -23.15
N VAL A 122 3.73 -10.82 -22.31
CA VAL A 122 4.14 -10.21 -21.05
C VAL A 122 3.35 -10.77 -19.88
N VAL A 123 3.98 -10.73 -18.71
CA VAL A 123 3.29 -10.95 -17.44
C VAL A 123 3.36 -9.68 -16.62
N LYS A 124 2.22 -9.31 -16.04
CA LYS A 124 2.13 -8.19 -15.12
C LYS A 124 2.82 -8.52 -13.80
N THR A 125 3.85 -7.76 -13.43
CA THR A 125 4.48 -7.92 -12.10
C THR A 125 3.49 -7.70 -10.95
N CYS A 126 2.47 -6.86 -11.15
CA CYS A 126 1.41 -6.62 -10.15
C CYS A 126 0.45 -7.80 -9.95
N THR A 127 0.38 -8.76 -10.86
CA THR A 127 -0.47 -9.97 -10.70
C THR A 127 0.30 -11.13 -10.06
N ILE A 128 1.64 -11.17 -10.18
CA ILE A 128 2.47 -12.25 -9.61
C ILE A 128 2.55 -12.16 -8.08
N LEU A 129 2.57 -10.95 -7.51
CA LEU A 129 2.68 -10.75 -6.06
C LEU A 129 1.33 -10.66 -5.34
N ASN A 130 0.23 -10.62 -6.09
CA ASN A 130 -1.12 -10.64 -5.56
C ASN A 130 -1.94 -11.60 -6.43
N PRO A 131 -1.90 -12.93 -6.16
CA PRO A 131 -2.91 -13.81 -6.73
C PRO A 131 -4.24 -13.22 -6.27
N VAL A 132 -5.10 -12.88 -7.23
CA VAL A 132 -6.41 -12.26 -7.04
C VAL A 132 -7.10 -12.87 -5.81
N SER A 133 -6.89 -12.27 -4.64
CA SER A 133 -7.99 -12.08 -3.72
C SER A 133 -8.97 -11.31 -4.57
N LYS A 134 -10.14 -11.91 -4.82
CA LYS A 134 -11.32 -11.13 -5.17
C LYS A 134 -11.51 -10.18 -3.99
N GLU A 135 -10.77 -9.08 -3.97
CA GLU A 135 -11.03 -7.97 -3.08
C GLU A 135 -12.44 -7.56 -3.44
N VAL A 136 -13.34 -7.78 -2.48
CA VAL A 136 -14.65 -7.13 -2.46
C VAL A 136 -14.38 -5.68 -2.85
N PRO A 137 -14.98 -5.15 -3.93
CA PRO A 137 -14.65 -3.82 -4.42
C PRO A 137 -14.69 -2.85 -3.24
N GLY A 138 -13.52 -2.37 -2.81
CA GLY A 138 -13.45 -1.42 -1.70
C GLY A 138 -14.36 -0.25 -2.05
N GLU A 139 -15.29 0.06 -1.17
CA GLU A 139 -16.34 1.05 -1.41
C GLU A 139 -15.68 2.38 -1.82
N ALA A 140 -16.02 2.90 -3.00
CA ALA A 140 -15.43 4.13 -3.50
C ALA A 140 -15.94 5.31 -2.65
N ILE A 141 -15.03 6.00 -1.97
CA ILE A 141 -15.33 7.21 -1.18
C ILE A 141 -15.77 8.33 -2.13
N CYS A 142 -15.09 8.45 -3.26
CA CYS A 142 -15.43 9.42 -4.30
C CYS A 142 -15.00 8.88 -5.67
N CYS A 143 -15.81 9.09 -6.70
CA CYS A 143 -15.44 8.76 -8.07
C CYS A 143 -16.00 9.80 -9.04
N GLY A 144 -15.39 9.90 -10.22
CA GLY A 144 -15.77 10.89 -11.22
C GLY A 144 -14.66 11.24 -12.19
N TYR A 145 -15.03 11.89 -13.27
CA TYR A 145 -14.07 12.45 -14.22
C TYR A 145 -13.37 13.68 -13.63
N LEU A 146 -12.05 13.72 -13.79
CA LEU A 146 -11.21 14.89 -13.52
C LEU A 146 -10.22 15.09 -14.66
N TRP A 147 -9.78 16.33 -14.82
CA TRP A 147 -8.66 16.69 -15.66
C TRP A 147 -7.38 16.61 -14.85
N LYS A 148 -6.35 15.98 -15.39
CA LYS A 148 -5.01 15.90 -14.81
C LYS A 148 -4.02 16.60 -15.73
N LEU A 149 -3.25 17.55 -15.20
CA LEU A 149 -2.16 18.16 -15.96
C LEU A 149 -1.03 17.13 -16.11
N SER A 150 -0.54 16.94 -17.35
CA SER A 150 0.63 16.12 -17.59
C SER A 150 1.84 16.71 -16.85
N GLY A 151 2.50 15.91 -16.00
CA GLY A 151 3.67 16.32 -15.22
C GLY A 151 5.01 16.06 -15.92
N TYR A 152 6.07 16.62 -15.33
CA TYR A 152 7.50 16.68 -15.69
C TYR A 152 8.23 15.33 -15.95
N ALA A 153 7.65 14.37 -16.65
CA ALA A 153 8.35 13.13 -17.00
C ALA A 153 9.36 13.28 -18.15
N SER A 154 9.44 14.44 -18.81
CA SER A 154 10.14 14.64 -20.09
C SER A 154 11.32 15.63 -20.04
N GLY A 155 11.48 16.44 -18.98
CA GLY A 155 12.35 17.62 -19.06
C GLY A 155 11.88 18.68 -20.08
N VAL A 156 10.77 18.42 -20.78
CA VAL A 156 10.01 19.36 -21.60
C VAL A 156 8.68 19.63 -20.89
N PRO A 157 8.34 20.90 -20.56
CA PRO A 157 7.08 21.23 -19.92
C PRO A 157 5.91 20.99 -20.89
N SER A 158 5.17 19.90 -20.68
CA SER A 158 3.88 19.66 -21.33
C SER A 158 2.77 20.19 -20.44
N ASN A 159 2.13 21.28 -20.85
CA ASN A 159 0.99 21.88 -20.15
C ASN A 159 -0.37 21.32 -20.63
N LYS A 160 -0.43 20.04 -21.01
CA LYS A 160 -1.65 19.41 -21.54
C LYS A 160 -2.49 18.79 -20.42
N TRP A 161 -3.78 19.05 -20.43
CA TRP A 161 -4.76 18.44 -19.52
C TRP A 161 -5.34 17.16 -20.13
N LEU A 162 -5.33 16.08 -19.36
CA LEU A 162 -5.87 14.78 -19.75
C LEU A 162 -7.06 14.42 -18.88
N ARG A 163 -8.20 14.09 -19.51
CA ARG A 163 -9.39 13.63 -18.82
C ARG A 163 -9.24 12.15 -18.45
N ARG A 164 -9.46 11.84 -17.17
CA ARG A 164 -9.38 10.47 -16.62
C ARG A 164 -10.52 10.26 -15.63
N TRP A 165 -10.95 9.01 -15.50
CA TRP A 165 -11.87 8.62 -14.44
C TRP A 165 -11.06 8.37 -13.17
N PHE A 166 -11.37 9.09 -12.09
CA PHE A 166 -10.70 8.92 -10.81
C PHE A 166 -11.60 8.16 -9.83
N THR A 167 -10.98 7.40 -8.94
CA THR A 167 -11.66 6.68 -7.86
C THR A 167 -10.78 6.74 -6.62
N LEU A 168 -11.28 7.42 -5.60
CA LEU A 168 -10.72 7.44 -4.26
C LEU A 168 -11.34 6.28 -3.46
N LYS A 169 -10.50 5.38 -2.95
CA LYS A 169 -10.94 4.20 -2.20
C LYS A 169 -10.58 4.30 -0.72
N THR A 170 -11.16 3.40 0.07
CA THR A 170 -10.93 3.28 1.53
C THR A 170 -9.54 2.77 1.91
N ASP A 171 -8.77 2.29 0.94
CA ASP A 171 -7.34 1.93 1.06
C ASP A 171 -6.41 3.16 1.04
N ASN A 172 -6.98 4.37 1.11
CA ASN A 172 -6.29 5.66 1.07
C ASN A 172 -5.53 5.92 -0.25
N CYS A 173 -5.90 5.20 -1.33
CA CYS A 173 -5.30 5.37 -2.64
C CYS A 173 -6.29 6.03 -3.62
N LEU A 174 -5.75 6.92 -4.43
CA LEU A 174 -6.42 7.55 -5.54
C LEU A 174 -6.02 6.84 -6.84
N TYR A 175 -6.96 6.08 -7.40
CA TYR A 175 -6.80 5.39 -8.67
C TYR A 175 -7.30 6.27 -9.81
N PHE A 176 -6.67 6.17 -10.98
CA PHE A 176 -7.20 6.78 -12.19
C PHE A 176 -7.13 5.84 -13.39
N TYR A 177 -8.16 5.90 -14.21
CA TYR A 177 -8.45 5.01 -15.33
C TYR A 177 -8.59 5.84 -16.60
N LYS A 178 -8.47 5.22 -17.79
CA LYS A 178 -8.71 5.95 -19.05
C LYS A 178 -10.18 6.38 -19.11
N THR A 179 -11.08 5.49 -18.72
CA THR A 179 -12.54 5.66 -18.68
C THR A 179 -13.14 4.98 -17.45
N ASP A 180 -14.43 5.23 -17.19
CA ASP A 180 -15.21 4.63 -16.09
C ASP A 180 -15.57 3.15 -16.33
N SER A 181 -15.37 2.64 -17.54
CA SER A 181 -15.62 1.23 -17.89
C SER A 181 -14.38 0.35 -17.74
N ASP A 182 -13.21 0.95 -17.50
CA ASP A 182 -11.96 0.20 -17.39
C ASP A 182 -11.83 -0.44 -16.01
N THR A 183 -11.44 -1.72 -15.99
CA THR A 183 -11.19 -2.45 -14.74
C THR A 183 -9.78 -2.30 -14.22
N GLN A 184 -8.85 -1.84 -15.07
CA GLN A 184 -7.43 -1.69 -14.74
C GLN A 184 -7.05 -0.21 -14.67
N PRO A 185 -6.52 0.26 -13.53
CA PRO A 185 -6.11 1.64 -13.39
C PRO A 185 -4.85 1.92 -14.23
N VAL A 186 -4.81 3.09 -14.86
CA VAL A 186 -3.62 3.63 -15.52
C VAL A 186 -2.54 3.97 -14.48
N GLY A 187 -2.97 4.32 -13.27
CA GLY A 187 -2.07 4.51 -12.14
C GLY A 187 -2.82 4.65 -10.82
N ALA A 188 -2.06 4.54 -9.74
CA ALA A 188 -2.53 4.72 -8.38
C ALA A 188 -1.60 5.68 -7.64
N ILE A 189 -2.18 6.53 -6.79
CA ILE A 189 -1.45 7.48 -5.96
C ILE A 189 -1.81 7.19 -4.51
N MET A 190 -0.82 6.78 -3.73
CA MET A 190 -0.95 6.63 -2.29
C MET A 190 -0.91 8.02 -1.66
N LEU A 191 -2.01 8.43 -1.01
CA LEU A 191 -2.19 9.80 -0.51
C LEU A 191 -1.45 10.09 0.81
N LEU A 192 -0.59 9.18 1.25
CA LEU A 192 0.23 9.35 2.44
C LEU A 192 1.18 10.56 2.30
N ASN A 193 1.09 11.49 3.25
CA ASN A 193 1.87 12.74 3.30
C ASN A 193 1.65 13.67 2.09
N TYR A 194 0.48 13.56 1.44
CA TYR A 194 0.02 14.57 0.51
C TYR A 194 -0.71 15.69 1.24
N GLU A 195 -0.79 16.85 0.62
CA GLU A 195 -1.68 17.95 0.99
C GLU A 195 -2.56 18.31 -0.20
N ALA A 196 -3.86 18.47 0.03
CA ALA A 196 -4.81 18.92 -0.99
C ALA A 196 -5.10 20.41 -0.81
N ALA A 197 -4.87 21.21 -1.85
CA ALA A 197 -5.09 22.65 -1.78
C ALA A 197 -5.85 23.16 -3.01
N ARG A 198 -6.86 24.00 -2.79
CA ARG A 198 -7.53 24.71 -3.89
C ARG A 198 -6.61 25.77 -4.47
N VAL A 199 -6.62 25.92 -5.79
CA VAL A 199 -5.84 26.95 -6.49
C VAL A 199 -6.81 27.97 -7.05
N TYR A 200 -6.68 29.22 -6.60
CA TYR A 200 -7.44 30.35 -7.15
C TYR A 200 -6.58 31.01 -8.22
N THR A 201 -7.08 31.05 -9.45
CA THR A 201 -6.46 31.76 -10.58
C THR A 201 -7.29 33.00 -10.92
N ASP A 202 -6.64 34.08 -11.36
CA ASP A 202 -7.31 35.35 -11.74
C ASP A 202 -8.31 35.19 -12.89
N THR A 203 -8.23 34.08 -13.64
CA THR A 203 -9.23 33.65 -14.63
C THR A 203 -10.22 32.68 -14.00
N THR A 204 -11.51 33.03 -14.00
CA THR A 204 -12.64 32.37 -13.30
C THR A 204 -13.06 31.00 -13.84
N GLU A 205 -12.30 30.38 -14.73
CA GLU A 205 -12.82 29.30 -15.58
C GLU A 205 -12.23 27.91 -15.30
N THR A 206 -11.39 27.74 -14.28
CA THR A 206 -10.84 26.40 -13.95
C THR A 206 -11.06 26.05 -12.49
N PHE A 207 -11.86 25.01 -12.24
CA PHE A 207 -12.12 24.48 -10.89
C PHE A 207 -10.94 23.62 -10.43
N ARG A 208 -9.75 24.25 -10.33
CA ARG A 208 -8.45 23.62 -10.13
C ARG A 208 -8.10 23.43 -8.66
N PHE A 209 -7.45 22.30 -8.38
CA PHE A 209 -6.83 21.98 -7.11
C PHE A 209 -5.57 21.16 -7.29
N ASP A 210 -4.68 21.21 -6.30
CA ASP A 210 -3.36 20.58 -6.33
C ASP A 210 -3.24 19.52 -5.22
N LEU A 211 -2.58 18.41 -5.53
CA LEU A 211 -2.06 17.47 -4.54
C LEU A 211 -0.53 17.63 -4.46
N ARG A 212 -0.03 18.04 -3.30
CA ARG A 212 1.38 18.40 -3.05
C ARG A 212 2.02 17.41 -2.09
N LYS A 213 3.30 17.11 -2.29
CA LYS A 213 4.13 16.30 -1.38
C LYS A 213 5.57 16.77 -1.50
N ASN A 214 6.26 16.98 -0.37
CA ASN A 214 7.56 17.66 -0.32
C ASN A 214 8.62 17.09 -1.27
N ASP A 215 8.59 15.78 -1.53
CA ASP A 215 9.58 15.08 -2.36
C ASP A 215 9.10 14.74 -3.78
N LEU A 216 7.89 15.14 -4.18
CA LEU A 216 7.31 14.79 -5.48
C LEU A 216 6.75 16.00 -6.23
N PRO A 217 6.74 15.97 -7.58
CA PRO A 217 6.09 17.00 -8.37
C PRO A 217 4.61 17.15 -7.99
N THR A 218 4.15 18.39 -7.87
CA THR A 218 2.75 18.70 -7.60
C THR A 218 1.85 18.13 -8.69
N LEU A 219 0.84 17.37 -8.27
CA LEU A 219 -0.19 16.90 -9.17
C LEU A 219 -1.28 17.97 -9.28
N HIS A 220 -1.48 18.49 -10.49
CA HIS A 220 -2.52 19.46 -10.76
C HIS A 220 -3.76 18.77 -11.32
N LEU A 221 -4.90 18.99 -10.68
CA LEU A 221 -6.20 18.43 -11.02
C LEU A 221 -7.23 19.54 -11.23
N ALA A 222 -8.23 19.30 -12.07
CA ALA A 222 -9.37 20.21 -12.23
C ALA A 222 -10.67 19.43 -12.45
N ALA A 223 -11.75 19.94 -11.86
CA ALA A 223 -13.10 19.39 -12.06
C ALA A 223 -13.86 20.15 -13.16
N ASP A 224 -14.93 19.55 -13.68
CA ASP A 224 -15.83 20.16 -14.66
C ASP A 224 -16.74 21.23 -14.01
N THR A 225 -16.99 21.14 -12.70
CA THR A 225 -17.83 22.11 -11.95
C THR A 225 -17.21 22.46 -10.59
N GLU A 226 -17.63 23.60 -10.03
CA GLU A 226 -17.22 24.05 -8.70
C GLU A 226 -17.63 23.06 -7.61
N GLU A 227 -18.88 22.57 -7.66
CA GLU A 227 -19.39 21.57 -6.72
C GLU A 227 -18.57 20.28 -6.83
N GLY A 228 -18.12 19.94 -8.04
CA GLY A 228 -17.22 18.82 -8.28
C GLY A 228 -15.87 18.99 -7.61
N ALA A 229 -15.25 20.17 -7.75
CA ALA A 229 -13.98 20.45 -7.09
C ALA A 229 -14.11 20.45 -5.56
N ILE A 230 -15.17 21.06 -5.01
CA ILE A 230 -15.44 21.07 -3.57
C ILE A 230 -15.61 19.65 -3.03
N ARG A 231 -16.41 18.82 -3.72
CA ARG A 231 -16.63 17.42 -3.37
C ARG A 231 -15.33 16.61 -3.36
N TRP A 232 -14.51 16.76 -4.40
CA TRP A 232 -13.22 16.06 -4.48
C TRP A 232 -12.23 16.52 -3.42
N LEU A 233 -12.09 17.84 -3.19
CA LEU A 233 -11.23 18.39 -2.14
C LEU A 233 -11.64 17.90 -0.76
N SER A 234 -12.93 17.92 -0.44
CA SER A 234 -13.45 17.43 0.84
C SER A 234 -13.13 15.94 1.05
N ALA A 235 -13.34 15.11 0.03
CA ALA A 235 -13.06 13.68 0.11
C ALA A 235 -11.55 13.39 0.25
N LEU A 236 -10.71 14.09 -0.52
CA LEU A 236 -9.25 13.94 -0.48
C LEU A 236 -8.68 14.40 0.87
N GLN A 237 -9.11 15.56 1.36
CA GLN A 237 -8.65 16.09 2.64
C GLN A 237 -9.00 15.13 3.79
N LYS A 238 -10.22 14.60 3.81
CA LYS A 238 -10.65 13.61 4.81
C LYS A 238 -9.73 12.37 4.85
N VAL A 239 -9.31 11.86 3.69
CA VAL A 239 -8.40 10.70 3.61
C VAL A 239 -6.98 11.08 4.01
N ILE A 240 -6.49 12.24 3.56
CA ILE A 240 -5.17 12.76 3.89
C ILE A 240 -5.02 12.97 5.40
N ASP A 241 -5.99 13.64 6.03
CA ASP A 241 -5.99 13.89 7.47
C ASP A 241 -5.99 12.57 8.25
N LYS A 242 -6.82 11.61 7.82
CA LYS A 242 -6.82 10.25 8.39
C LYS A 242 -5.44 9.59 8.27
N CYS A 243 -4.76 9.74 7.14
CA CYS A 243 -3.42 9.17 6.93
C CYS A 243 -2.37 9.81 7.84
N GLN A 244 -2.36 11.14 7.95
CA GLN A 244 -1.45 11.88 8.81
C GLN A 244 -1.65 11.53 10.30
N MET A 245 -2.90 11.35 10.73
CA MET A 245 -3.22 10.89 12.08
C MET A 245 -2.71 9.47 12.35
N VAL A 246 -2.85 8.54 11.39
CA VAL A 246 -2.32 7.18 11.54
C VAL A 246 -0.79 7.18 11.60
N ASP A 247 -0.10 7.93 10.74
CA ASP A 247 1.36 8.01 10.73
C ASP A 247 1.93 8.59 12.03
N THR A 248 1.40 9.74 12.48
CA THR A 248 1.81 10.37 13.74
C THR A 248 1.55 9.46 14.94
N TRP A 249 0.45 8.71 14.95
CA TRP A 249 0.14 7.74 15.99
C TRP A 249 1.07 6.51 15.94
N VAL A 250 1.38 5.97 14.76
CA VAL A 250 2.33 4.86 14.60
C VAL A 250 3.73 5.28 15.04
N GLU A 251 4.19 6.47 14.65
CA GLU A 251 5.48 7.01 15.06
C GLU A 251 5.56 7.24 16.58
N LYS A 252 4.50 7.83 17.17
CA LYS A 252 4.41 8.03 18.62
C LYS A 252 4.41 6.70 19.37
N THR A 253 3.70 5.70 18.87
CA THR A 253 3.66 4.35 19.45
C THR A 253 5.03 3.67 19.37
N LYS A 254 5.70 3.73 18.21
CA LYS A 254 7.08 3.22 18.05
C LYS A 254 8.07 3.95 18.96
N ARG A 255 7.96 5.27 19.08
CA ARG A 255 8.80 6.06 19.98
C ARG A 255 8.60 5.64 21.43
N ASN A 256 7.35 5.52 21.89
CA ASN A 256 7.03 5.08 23.25
C ASN A 256 7.50 3.66 23.53
N GLN A 257 7.46 2.76 22.55
CA GLN A 257 7.97 1.39 22.70
C GLN A 257 9.48 1.38 23.04
N MET A 258 10.24 2.36 22.54
CA MET A 258 11.67 2.50 22.81
C MET A 258 11.99 3.14 24.17
N LEU A 259 10.99 3.55 24.93
CA LEU A 259 11.15 4.19 26.24
C LEU A 259 11.03 3.17 27.38
N ALA A 260 11.76 3.45 28.46
CA ALA A 260 11.61 2.77 29.74
C ALA A 260 10.27 3.15 30.41
N PRO A 261 9.74 2.32 31.34
CA PRO A 261 8.47 2.56 32.01
C PRO A 261 8.30 3.94 32.65
N ASP A 262 9.36 4.48 33.24
CA ASP A 262 9.43 5.76 33.92
C ASP A 262 9.46 6.96 32.96
N ALA A 263 9.91 6.76 31.73
CA ALA A 263 10.00 7.78 30.70
C ALA A 263 8.67 7.99 29.93
N ILE A 264 7.67 7.12 30.11
CA ILE A 264 6.34 7.32 29.53
C ILE A 264 5.57 8.33 30.39
N THR A 265 5.41 9.55 29.87
CA THR A 265 4.66 10.62 30.54
C THR A 265 3.15 10.35 30.51
N ASN A 266 2.43 10.70 31.58
CA ASN A 266 0.96 10.64 31.67
C ASN A 266 0.33 9.33 31.13
N PRO A 267 0.70 8.14 31.66
CA PRO A 267 0.02 6.90 31.30
C PRO A 267 -1.41 6.88 31.84
N ASP A 268 -2.35 6.29 31.08
CA ASP A 268 -3.75 6.11 31.49
C ASP A 268 -3.87 5.06 32.60
N CYS A 269 -3.01 4.03 32.56
CA CYS A 269 -2.88 3.02 33.60
C CYS A 269 -1.52 2.34 33.52
N PHE A 270 -1.06 1.75 34.61
CA PHE A 270 0.15 0.94 34.64
C PHE A 270 0.13 -0.05 35.80
N GLY A 271 0.90 -1.13 35.66
CA GLY A 271 1.01 -2.17 36.68
C GLY A 271 1.24 -3.54 36.09
N TYR A 272 1.30 -4.55 36.95
CA TYR A 272 1.48 -5.93 36.51
C TYR A 272 0.16 -6.53 36.03
N LEU A 273 0.21 -7.19 34.87
CA LEU A 273 -0.87 -8.02 34.33
C LEU A 273 -0.34 -9.41 34.07
N ILE A 274 -1.15 -10.42 34.35
CA ILE A 274 -0.84 -11.81 34.03
C ILE A 274 -1.59 -12.17 32.75
N LYS A 275 -0.85 -12.35 31.66
CA LYS A 275 -1.42 -12.81 30.40
C LYS A 275 -1.52 -14.33 30.40
N SER A 276 -2.73 -14.86 30.24
CA SER A 276 -2.91 -16.29 30.01
C SER A 276 -2.90 -16.58 28.51
N SER A 277 -1.98 -17.44 28.10
CA SER A 277 -1.94 -18.06 26.77
C SER A 277 -2.15 -19.56 26.97
N GLN A 278 -2.61 -20.27 25.93
CA GLN A 278 -3.08 -21.67 25.95
C GLN A 278 -2.25 -22.69 26.77
N ASN A 279 -1.00 -22.40 27.15
CA ASN A 279 -0.20 -23.23 28.07
C ASN A 279 0.73 -22.44 29.04
N CYS A 280 0.61 -21.11 29.19
CA CYS A 280 1.48 -20.35 30.10
C CYS A 280 0.85 -19.02 30.58
N CYS A 281 0.97 -18.76 31.89
CA CYS A 281 0.62 -17.49 32.51
C CYS A 281 1.89 -16.66 32.72
N ASN A 282 2.04 -15.57 31.99
CA ASN A 282 3.20 -14.69 32.10
C ASN A 282 2.81 -13.37 32.76
N ARG A 283 3.40 -13.10 33.93
CA ARG A 283 3.31 -11.81 34.61
C ARG A 283 4.21 -10.80 33.89
N ARG A 284 3.63 -9.70 33.42
CA ARG A 284 4.32 -8.65 32.68
C ARG A 284 3.99 -7.29 33.28
N TYR A 285 4.95 -6.39 33.28
CA TYR A 285 4.66 -5.00 33.60
C TYR A 285 4.08 -4.34 32.36
N CYS A 286 2.90 -3.74 32.51
CA CYS A 286 2.14 -3.17 31.40
C CYS A 286 1.90 -1.69 31.64
N ILE A 287 1.97 -0.91 30.57
CA ILE A 287 1.58 0.51 30.58
C ILE A 287 0.52 0.70 29.51
N LEU A 288 -0.60 1.31 29.87
CA LEU A 288 -1.66 1.76 28.96
C LEU A 288 -1.50 3.24 28.72
N LYS A 289 -1.44 3.65 27.44
CA LYS A 289 -1.46 5.04 27.04
C LYS A 289 -2.10 5.16 25.65
N GLU A 290 -3.15 5.96 25.53
CA GLU A 290 -3.82 6.28 24.25
C GLU A 290 -4.24 5.01 23.49
N ALA A 291 -4.97 4.12 24.18
CA ALA A 291 -5.40 2.81 23.70
C ALA A 291 -4.26 1.87 23.22
N CYS A 292 -2.99 2.20 23.49
CA CYS A 292 -1.84 1.32 23.29
C CYS A 292 -1.41 0.69 24.61
N LEU A 293 -1.36 -0.64 24.65
CA LEU A 293 -0.87 -1.42 25.78
C LEU A 293 0.55 -1.90 25.51
N TYR A 294 1.52 -1.32 26.21
CA TYR A 294 2.95 -1.61 26.09
C TYR A 294 3.35 -2.71 27.09
N PHE A 295 4.08 -3.72 26.63
CA PHE A 295 4.50 -4.86 27.45
C PHE A 295 6.00 -4.80 27.74
N TYR A 296 6.33 -4.87 29.03
CA TYR A 296 7.68 -4.90 29.55
C TYR A 296 7.92 -6.22 30.29
N HIS A 297 9.19 -6.66 30.32
CA HIS A 297 9.55 -7.83 31.11
C HIS A 297 9.36 -7.54 32.61
N ASP A 298 9.74 -6.34 33.03
CA ASP A 298 9.62 -5.80 34.38
C ASP A 298 9.67 -4.26 34.38
N ILE A 299 9.63 -3.64 35.56
CA ILE A 299 9.71 -2.17 35.72
C ILE A 299 11.08 -1.57 35.39
N ASN A 300 12.15 -2.37 35.37
CA ASN A 300 13.52 -1.92 35.10
C ASN A 300 13.91 -2.06 33.62
N SER A 301 12.98 -2.56 32.80
CA SER A 301 13.17 -2.78 31.38
C SER A 301 13.41 -1.44 30.67
N LYS A 302 14.40 -1.39 29.77
CA LYS A 302 14.76 -0.14 29.06
C LYS A 302 13.81 0.21 27.90
N ASN A 303 13.04 -0.77 27.43
CA ASN A 303 12.11 -0.67 26.33
C ASN A 303 11.00 -1.73 26.46
N ALA A 304 9.87 -1.48 25.82
CA ALA A 304 8.81 -2.47 25.70
C ALA A 304 9.19 -3.47 24.60
N PHE A 305 9.04 -4.77 24.89
CA PHE A 305 9.31 -5.82 23.89
C PHE A 305 8.15 -5.99 22.91
N GLY A 306 6.99 -5.39 23.22
CA GLY A 306 5.84 -5.41 22.33
C GLY A 306 4.78 -4.38 22.72
N VAL A 307 3.88 -4.12 21.79
CA VAL A 307 2.74 -3.22 21.97
C VAL A 307 1.49 -3.87 21.35
N ALA A 308 0.35 -3.72 22.02
CA ALA A 308 -0.96 -4.06 21.48
C ALA A 308 -1.80 -2.80 21.32
N CYS A 309 -2.24 -2.52 20.10
CA CYS A 309 -3.10 -1.39 19.80
C CYS A 309 -4.57 -1.82 19.92
N LEU A 310 -5.30 -1.21 20.85
CA LEU A 310 -6.63 -1.66 21.30
C LEU A 310 -7.78 -0.83 20.70
N TYR A 311 -7.53 -0.12 19.61
CA TYR A 311 -8.55 0.61 18.87
C TYR A 311 -9.60 -0.36 18.30
N GLY A 312 -10.88 -0.12 18.63
CA GLY A 312 -11.99 -0.99 18.25
C GLY A 312 -12.07 -2.30 19.03
N TYR A 313 -11.44 -2.36 20.21
CA TYR A 313 -11.62 -3.49 21.13
C TYR A 313 -12.63 -3.14 22.22
N LYS A 314 -13.30 -4.15 22.75
CA LYS A 314 -14.18 -4.06 23.93
C LYS A 314 -13.55 -4.78 25.10
N VAL A 315 -13.78 -4.25 26.29
CA VAL A 315 -13.37 -4.90 27.53
C VAL A 315 -14.59 -5.60 28.11
N GLU A 316 -14.46 -6.90 28.39
CA GLU A 316 -15.53 -7.69 28.99
C GLU A 316 -15.03 -8.42 30.23
N ARG A 317 -15.95 -8.66 31.18
CA ARG A 317 -15.69 -9.54 32.31
C ARG A 317 -16.18 -10.95 31.95
N PRO A 318 -15.34 -11.98 32.05
CA PRO A 318 -15.79 -13.35 31.86
C PRO A 318 -16.90 -13.66 32.87
N ARG A 319 -17.93 -14.39 32.43
CA ARG A 319 -19.08 -14.76 33.27
C ARG A 319 -18.75 -15.91 34.24
N ASP A 320 -17.72 -16.69 33.93
CA ASP A 320 -17.22 -17.77 34.78
C ASP A 320 -16.20 -17.25 35.80
N GLU A 321 -16.22 -17.85 37.00
CA GLU A 321 -15.59 -17.47 38.27
C GLU A 321 -14.05 -17.46 38.29
N ALA A 322 -13.38 -17.12 37.19
CA ALA A 322 -11.96 -16.81 37.19
C ALA A 322 -11.74 -15.50 37.96
N GLN A 323 -11.45 -15.61 39.26
CA GLN A 323 -11.20 -14.46 40.14
C GLN A 323 -10.20 -13.50 39.50
N HIS A 324 -10.64 -12.23 39.37
CA HIS A 324 -9.83 -11.11 38.88
C HIS A 324 -9.44 -11.14 37.39
N ALA A 325 -10.13 -11.94 36.56
CA ALA A 325 -9.89 -12.03 35.12
C ALA A 325 -10.70 -11.01 34.29
N PHE A 326 -10.14 -10.53 33.18
CA PHE A 326 -10.88 -9.71 32.20
C PHE A 326 -10.37 -9.98 30.78
N ASP A 327 -11.26 -9.75 29.82
CA ASP A 327 -11.02 -9.97 28.41
C ASP A 327 -10.98 -8.67 27.63
N ILE A 328 -10.07 -8.60 26.66
CA ILE A 328 -10.03 -7.55 25.65
C ILE A 328 -10.31 -8.21 24.30
N ILE A 329 -11.50 -7.96 23.76
CA ILE A 329 -12.08 -8.66 22.62
C ILE A 329 -12.13 -7.70 21.42
N PRO A 330 -11.55 -8.06 20.27
CA PRO A 330 -11.66 -7.24 19.07
C PRO A 330 -13.07 -7.31 18.47
N GLU A 331 -13.51 -6.21 17.83
CA GLU A 331 -14.73 -6.22 17.01
C GLU A 331 -14.52 -6.94 15.66
N ASP A 332 -13.27 -7.00 15.17
CA ASP A 332 -12.87 -7.71 13.95
C ASP A 332 -12.33 -9.11 14.27
N LEU A 333 -12.87 -10.13 13.59
CA LEU A 333 -12.52 -11.54 13.76
C LEU A 333 -11.06 -11.88 13.38
N ASN A 334 -10.39 -11.02 12.60
CA ASN A 334 -8.99 -11.21 12.22
C ASN A 334 -7.98 -10.82 13.31
N ARG A 335 -8.45 -10.18 14.39
CA ARG A 335 -7.59 -9.71 15.49
C ARG A 335 -7.63 -10.66 16.69
N LYS A 336 -6.59 -10.62 17.51
CA LYS A 336 -6.41 -11.57 18.63
C LYS A 336 -7.13 -11.09 19.89
N ARG A 337 -7.94 -11.95 20.51
CA ARG A 337 -8.47 -11.74 21.88
C ARG A 337 -7.35 -11.85 22.92
N PHE A 338 -7.36 -10.99 23.92
CA PHE A 338 -6.44 -11.04 25.05
C PHE A 338 -7.19 -11.38 26.34
N HIS A 339 -6.66 -12.35 27.08
CA HIS A 339 -7.17 -12.77 28.39
C HIS A 339 -6.15 -12.43 29.47
N PHE A 340 -6.55 -11.60 30.44
CA PHE A 340 -5.67 -11.08 31.50
C PHE A 340 -6.24 -11.34 32.89
N PHE A 341 -5.33 -11.45 33.87
CA PHE A 341 -5.63 -11.52 35.29
C PHE A 341 -4.88 -10.42 36.04
N THR A 342 -5.46 -9.96 37.13
CA THR A 342 -4.84 -9.02 38.08
C THR A 342 -4.61 -9.66 39.45
N ASP A 343 -3.71 -9.06 40.23
CA ASP A 343 -3.39 -9.53 41.58
C ASP A 343 -4.53 -9.25 42.59
N SER A 344 -5.46 -8.33 42.29
CA SER A 344 -6.60 -7.98 43.16
C SER A 344 -7.85 -7.54 42.38
N ASP A 345 -9.03 -7.57 43.03
CA ASP A 345 -10.30 -7.04 42.50
C ASP A 345 -10.26 -5.52 42.30
N GLN A 346 -9.54 -4.79 43.16
CA GLN A 346 -9.34 -3.36 43.02
C GLN A 346 -8.51 -3.04 41.77
N ASP A 347 -7.44 -3.81 41.54
CA ASP A 347 -6.64 -3.69 40.32
C ASP A 347 -7.43 -4.04 39.07
N GLN A 348 -8.26 -5.09 39.13
CA GLN A 348 -9.12 -5.48 38.03
C GLN A 348 -10.06 -4.33 37.63
N LYS A 349 -10.76 -3.75 38.61
CA LYS A 349 -11.67 -2.61 38.40
C LYS A 349 -10.93 -1.41 37.84
N ARG A 350 -9.75 -1.09 38.37
CA ARG A 350 -8.89 -0.01 37.88
C ARG A 350 -8.48 -0.21 36.42
N TRP A 351 -7.99 -1.40 36.07
CA TRP A 351 -7.56 -1.73 34.71
C TRP A 351 -8.72 -1.69 33.72
N ILE A 352 -9.87 -2.27 34.06
CA ILE A 352 -11.07 -2.25 33.21
C ILE A 352 -11.52 -0.81 32.97
N ALA A 353 -11.67 -0.01 34.02
CA ALA A 353 -12.11 1.37 33.90
C ALA A 353 -11.15 2.22 33.04
N ALA A 354 -9.84 2.03 33.23
CA ALA A 354 -8.84 2.75 32.45
C ALA A 354 -8.79 2.30 30.98
N LEU A 355 -8.93 1.00 30.70
CA LEU A 355 -9.02 0.47 29.33
C LEU A 355 -10.27 0.95 28.61
N GLU A 356 -11.43 0.86 29.25
CA GLU A 356 -12.69 1.38 28.71
C GLU A 356 -12.62 2.88 28.44
N TYR A 357 -12.07 3.66 29.39
CA TYR A 357 -11.89 5.09 29.22
C TYR A 357 -10.92 5.42 28.08
N SER A 358 -9.73 4.81 28.06
CA SER A 358 -8.68 5.08 27.08
C SER A 358 -9.11 4.69 25.66
N ILE A 359 -9.74 3.52 25.49
CA ILE A 359 -10.28 3.07 24.19
C ILE A 359 -11.41 3.98 23.73
N LYS A 360 -12.35 4.33 24.63
CA LYS A 360 -13.47 5.22 24.29
C LYS A 360 -12.96 6.61 23.91
N GLN A 361 -12.13 7.26 24.74
CA GLN A 361 -11.56 8.58 24.43
C GLN A 361 -10.83 8.60 23.08
N SER A 362 -10.07 7.55 22.80
CA SER A 362 -9.35 7.41 21.52
C SER A 362 -10.29 7.21 20.33
N GLN A 363 -11.53 6.74 20.53
CA GLN A 363 -12.59 6.76 19.51
C GLN A 363 -13.23 8.15 19.36
N TRP A 364 -13.44 8.91 20.44
CA TRP A 364 -14.04 10.27 20.36
C TRP A 364 -13.11 11.29 19.67
N CYS A 365 -11.80 11.14 19.80
CA CYS A 365 -10.83 11.93 19.02
C CYS A 365 -10.98 11.73 17.49
N GLU A 366 -11.65 10.66 17.04
CA GLU A 366 -11.95 10.41 15.62
C GLU A 366 -13.26 11.08 15.16
N VAL A 367 -14.13 11.52 16.09
CA VAL A 367 -15.47 12.04 15.78
C VAL A 367 -15.60 13.56 15.98
N ASP A 368 -14.74 14.18 16.79
CA ASP A 368 -14.75 15.63 17.04
C ASP A 368 -13.93 16.44 16.01
N LEU A 369 -14.22 16.24 14.73
CA LEU A 369 -13.85 17.16 13.66
C LEU A 369 -15.12 17.57 12.90
N LYS A 370 -15.71 18.70 13.33
CA LYS A 370 -16.78 19.40 12.62
C LYS A 370 -16.27 20.07 11.36
#